data_AF-A0A497CLE3-F1
#
_entry.id   AF-A0A497CLE3-F1
#
_cell.length_a   1.000
_cell.length_b   1.000
_cell.length_c   1.000
_cell.angle_alpha   90.00
_cell.angle_beta   90.00
_cell.angle_gamma   90.00
#
_symmetry.space_group_name_H-M   'P 1'
#
loop_
_entity.id
_entity.type
_entity.pdbx_description
1 polymer ?
#
loop_
_entity_poly.entity_id
_entity_poly.type
_entity_poly.pdbx_seq_one_letter_code
_entity_poly.pdbx_strand_id
1 'polypeptide(L)'
;MKSIFEQNPNHLNKAYDLLLEDSFSKNIWETGIYKTQRINWKDAPKARKEINEFHRSGIYIWGYDKTPLYVGKAEKLTFAKRFSRYAFGEKCQCRVGEKYSFQLKNGEDKKTFSELRKEFDMPSNSRALGAKTFGEIGAEKIWFILIPVEYEFITEIETELIYVAEQWNKSKGHRDLINLE
;
A
#
# COMPACT_ATOMS: atom_id res chain seq x y z
N MET A 1 -19.76 -8.72 -6.08
CA MET A 1 -18.74 -9.55 -6.76
C MET A 1 -17.71 -9.93 -5.72
N LYS A 2 -17.45 -11.24 -5.53
CA LYS A 2 -16.44 -11.74 -4.59
C LYS A 2 -15.04 -11.41 -5.09
N SER A 3 -14.10 -11.10 -4.20
CA SER A 3 -12.70 -10.84 -4.57
C SER A 3 -12.01 -12.09 -5.12
N ILE A 4 -10.85 -11.91 -5.78
CA ILE A 4 -10.02 -13.02 -6.26
C ILE A 4 -9.56 -13.93 -5.12
N PHE A 5 -9.39 -13.39 -3.91
CA PHE A 5 -9.01 -14.16 -2.72
C PHE A 5 -10.17 -14.99 -2.18
N GLU A 6 -11.38 -14.43 -2.13
CA GLU A 6 -12.59 -15.17 -1.74
C GLU A 6 -12.98 -16.25 -2.76
N GLN A 7 -12.58 -16.08 -4.02
CA GLN A 7 -12.79 -17.10 -5.06
C GLN A 7 -11.75 -18.24 -4.98
N ASN A 8 -10.60 -18.01 -4.33
CA ASN A 8 -9.47 -18.94 -4.29
C ASN A 8 -8.87 -19.06 -2.87
N PRO A 9 -9.68 -19.34 -1.82
CA PRO A 9 -9.20 -19.28 -0.43
C PRO A 9 -8.08 -20.28 -0.15
N ASN A 10 -8.07 -21.45 -0.78
CA ASN A 10 -7.01 -22.46 -0.62
C ASN A 10 -5.82 -22.28 -1.58
N HIS A 11 -5.84 -21.22 -2.41
CA HIS A 11 -4.86 -20.96 -3.45
C HIS A 11 -4.45 -19.48 -3.48
N LEU A 12 -4.29 -18.87 -2.29
CA LEU A 12 -3.93 -17.45 -2.17
C LEU A 12 -2.63 -17.10 -2.87
N ASN A 13 -1.66 -18.02 -2.93
CA ASN A 13 -0.43 -17.84 -3.71
C ASN A 13 -0.72 -17.57 -5.20
N LYS A 14 -1.56 -18.39 -5.82
CA LYS A 14 -1.94 -18.24 -7.23
C LYS A 14 -2.83 -17.01 -7.42
N ALA A 15 -3.76 -16.76 -6.52
CA ALA A 15 -4.62 -15.59 -6.56
C ALA A 15 -3.82 -14.27 -6.47
N TYR A 16 -2.80 -14.24 -5.61
CA TYR A 16 -1.90 -13.11 -5.45
C TYR A 16 -1.05 -12.89 -6.71
N ASP A 17 -0.48 -13.96 -7.27
CA ASP A 17 0.32 -13.88 -8.50
C ASP A 17 -0.52 -13.36 -9.67
N LEU A 18 -1.72 -13.93 -9.89
CA LEU A 18 -2.65 -13.48 -10.93
C LEU A 18 -3.08 -12.02 -10.74
N LEU A 19 -3.33 -11.58 -9.50
CA LEU A 19 -3.65 -10.20 -9.19
C LEU A 19 -2.51 -9.25 -9.59
N LEU A 20 -1.27 -9.58 -9.22
CA LEU A 20 -0.12 -8.74 -9.53
C LEU A 20 0.21 -8.74 -11.02
N GLU A 21 0.15 -9.89 -11.70
CA GLU A 21 0.31 -9.99 -13.15
C GLU A 21 -0.71 -9.10 -13.89
N ASP A 22 -1.98 -9.25 -13.55
CA ASP A 22 -3.07 -8.45 -14.09
C ASP A 22 -2.84 -6.94 -13.82
N SER A 23 -2.49 -6.57 -12.58
CA SER A 23 -2.27 -5.17 -12.21
C SER A 23 -1.04 -4.55 -12.89
N PHE A 24 0.05 -5.32 -13.05
CA PHE A 24 1.27 -4.87 -13.70
C PHE A 24 1.16 -4.82 -15.23
N SER A 25 0.24 -5.60 -15.82
CA SER A 25 -0.07 -5.52 -17.26
C SER A 25 -0.84 -4.26 -17.65
N LYS A 26 -1.45 -3.57 -16.68
CA LYS A 26 -2.24 -2.36 -16.87
C LYS A 26 -1.45 -1.09 -16.56
N ASN A 27 -1.86 -0.01 -17.20
CA ASN A 27 -1.46 1.34 -16.82
C ASN A 27 -1.97 1.69 -15.41
N ILE A 28 -1.25 2.62 -14.77
CA ILE A 28 -1.70 3.26 -13.54
C ILE A 28 -3.10 3.84 -13.77
N TRP A 29 -3.95 3.73 -12.76
CA TRP A 29 -5.29 4.29 -12.81
C TRP A 29 -5.23 5.82 -12.89
N GLU A 30 -5.98 6.40 -13.83
CA GLU A 30 -6.08 7.85 -14.01
C GLU A 30 -7.51 8.39 -13.78
N THR A 31 -8.55 7.64 -14.18
CA THR A 31 -9.96 7.99 -14.00
C THR A 31 -10.89 6.79 -14.25
N GLY A 32 -12.13 6.88 -13.78
CA GLY A 32 -13.19 5.95 -14.14
C GLY A 32 -13.11 4.60 -13.43
N ILE A 33 -13.57 3.55 -14.12
CA ILE A 33 -13.83 2.24 -13.51
C ILE A 33 -12.53 1.62 -13.00
N TYR A 34 -12.51 1.35 -11.70
CA TYR A 34 -11.43 0.65 -11.04
C TYR A 34 -11.48 -0.86 -11.30
N LYS A 35 -10.42 -1.42 -11.87
CA LYS A 35 -10.28 -2.87 -12.14
C LYS A 35 -8.93 -3.37 -11.65
N THR A 36 -8.70 -3.24 -10.34
CA THR A 36 -7.47 -3.66 -9.64
C THR A 36 -6.19 -3.04 -10.19
N GLN A 37 -6.32 -1.91 -10.89
CA GLN A 37 -5.17 -1.13 -11.34
C GLN A 37 -4.41 -0.58 -10.13
N ARG A 38 -3.13 -0.33 -10.32
CA ARG A 38 -2.32 0.44 -9.38
C ARG A 38 -2.77 1.90 -9.42
N ILE A 39 -3.04 2.50 -8.27
CA ILE A 39 -3.36 3.92 -8.13
C ILE A 39 -2.11 4.62 -7.58
N ASN A 40 -1.60 5.64 -8.26
CA ASN A 40 -0.54 6.47 -7.68
C ASN A 40 -1.08 7.16 -6.42
N TRP A 41 -0.31 7.21 -5.34
CA TRP A 41 -0.80 7.81 -4.10
C TRP A 41 -1.24 9.27 -4.27
N LYS A 42 -0.64 10.02 -5.22
CA LYS A 42 -1.02 11.41 -5.53
C LYS A 42 -2.42 11.52 -6.10
N ASP A 43 -2.88 10.48 -6.80
CA ASP A 43 -4.22 10.41 -7.37
C ASP A 43 -5.26 9.90 -6.37
N ALA A 44 -4.86 9.47 -5.17
CA ALA A 44 -5.77 8.97 -4.15
C ALA A 44 -6.94 9.93 -3.82
N PRO A 45 -6.77 11.26 -3.73
CA PRO A 45 -7.89 12.18 -3.49
C PRO A 45 -8.93 12.19 -4.62
N LYS A 46 -8.48 12.03 -5.89
CA LYS A 46 -9.36 11.92 -7.06
C LYS A 46 -10.03 10.54 -7.08
N ALA A 47 -9.22 9.49 -6.94
CA ALA A 47 -9.67 8.10 -6.87
C ALA A 47 -10.76 7.90 -5.80
N ARG A 48 -10.59 8.49 -4.62
CA ARG A 48 -11.59 8.44 -3.54
C ARG A 48 -12.97 8.99 -3.93
N LYS A 49 -13.05 9.91 -4.89
CA LYS A 49 -14.31 10.50 -5.36
C LYS A 49 -14.97 9.66 -6.47
N GLU A 50 -14.18 8.95 -7.26
CA GLU A 50 -14.65 8.23 -8.45
C GLU A 50 -14.81 6.72 -8.22
N ILE A 51 -14.06 6.15 -7.28
CA ILE A 51 -13.95 4.71 -7.07
C ILE A 51 -14.74 4.30 -5.83
N ASN A 52 -15.82 3.54 -6.04
CA ASN A 52 -16.71 3.08 -4.97
C ASN A 52 -16.01 2.17 -3.94
N GLU A 53 -14.96 1.46 -4.36
CA GLU A 53 -14.17 0.56 -3.54
C GLU A 53 -13.62 1.26 -2.31
N PHE A 54 -13.29 2.56 -2.37
CA PHE A 54 -12.85 3.34 -1.20
C PHE A 54 -13.83 3.34 -0.03
N HIS A 55 -15.11 3.10 -0.29
CA HIS A 55 -16.17 3.04 0.71
C HIS A 55 -16.37 1.63 1.29
N ARG A 56 -15.57 0.65 0.87
CA ARG A 56 -15.62 -0.73 1.35
C ARG A 56 -14.48 -1.04 2.31
N SER A 57 -14.64 -2.16 3.02
CA SER A 57 -13.60 -2.83 3.78
C SER A 57 -12.87 -3.86 2.89
N GLY A 58 -11.67 -4.29 3.31
CA GLY A 58 -10.94 -5.34 2.62
C GLY A 58 -9.43 -5.27 2.81
N ILE A 59 -8.70 -5.77 1.82
CA ILE A 59 -7.24 -5.80 1.76
C ILE A 59 -6.72 -4.70 0.86
N TYR A 60 -5.56 -4.13 1.19
CA TYR A 60 -4.86 -3.21 0.32
C TYR A 60 -3.38 -3.57 0.24
N ILE A 61 -2.78 -3.32 -0.91
CA ILE A 61 -1.36 -3.56 -1.17
C ILE A 61 -0.74 -2.22 -1.55
N TRP A 62 0.35 -1.85 -0.90
CA TRP A 62 1.22 -0.75 -1.33
C TRP A 62 2.45 -1.31 -2.03
N GLY A 63 2.99 -0.57 -2.99
CA GLY A 63 4.21 -0.94 -3.69
C GLY A 63 4.83 0.21 -4.46
N TYR A 64 5.88 -0.10 -5.20
CA TYR A 64 6.58 0.79 -6.13
C TYR A 64 7.03 -0.04 -7.33
N ASP A 65 7.08 0.56 -8.52
CA ASP A 65 7.44 -0.15 -9.75
C ASP A 65 6.65 -1.48 -9.88
N LYS A 66 7.35 -2.63 -9.86
CA LYS A 66 6.77 -3.99 -9.84
C LYS A 66 6.95 -4.73 -8.51
N THR A 67 7.15 -4.00 -7.42
CA THR A 67 7.50 -4.53 -6.11
C THR A 67 6.43 -4.18 -5.06
N PRO A 68 5.69 -5.16 -4.54
CA PRO A 68 4.90 -5.01 -3.32
C PRO A 68 5.79 -4.65 -2.13
N LEU A 69 5.32 -3.73 -1.30
CA LEU A 69 6.01 -3.24 -0.10
C LEU A 69 5.27 -3.58 1.19
N TYR A 70 3.94 -3.55 1.16
CA TYR A 70 3.14 -3.70 2.36
C TYR A 70 1.77 -4.25 1.99
N VAL A 71 1.33 -5.25 2.73
CA VAL A 71 -0.03 -5.78 2.68
C VAL A 71 -0.73 -5.36 3.96
N GLY A 72 -1.94 -4.80 3.88
CA GLY A 72 -2.68 -4.45 5.08
C GLY A 72 -4.17 -4.54 4.91
N LYS A 73 -4.88 -4.39 6.02
CA LYS A 73 -6.35 -4.49 6.06
C LYS A 73 -7.08 -3.24 6.53
N ALA A 74 -8.25 -3.04 5.93
CA ALA A 74 -9.26 -2.09 6.33
C ALA A 74 -10.50 -2.90 6.77
N GLU A 75 -10.46 -3.44 7.99
CA GLU A 75 -11.52 -4.32 8.52
C GLU A 75 -12.63 -3.50 9.20
N LYS A 76 -12.32 -2.88 10.35
CA LYS A 76 -13.26 -2.05 11.15
C LYS A 76 -13.57 -0.67 10.54
N LEU A 77 -12.85 -0.30 9.49
CA LEU A 77 -12.93 1.01 8.84
C LEU A 77 -12.88 0.80 7.33
N THR A 78 -13.56 1.66 6.57
CA THR A 78 -13.43 1.67 5.11
C THR A 78 -12.00 2.05 4.69
N PHE A 79 -11.61 1.71 3.46
CA PHE A 79 -10.33 2.14 2.91
C PHE A 79 -10.18 3.67 3.00
N ALA A 80 -11.20 4.47 2.67
CA ALA A 80 -11.14 5.92 2.77
C ALA A 80 -10.74 6.41 4.17
N LYS A 81 -11.29 5.80 5.22
CA LYS A 81 -10.95 6.14 6.61
C LYS A 81 -9.54 5.65 6.97
N ARG A 82 -9.17 4.42 6.58
CA ARG A 82 -7.83 3.85 6.83
C ARG A 82 -6.73 4.68 6.13
N PHE A 83 -6.98 5.12 4.90
CA PHE A 83 -6.02 5.81 4.03
C PHE A 83 -5.74 7.26 4.45
N SER A 84 -6.48 7.80 5.41
CA SER A 84 -6.11 9.06 6.08
C SER A 84 -4.69 9.03 6.65
N ARG A 85 -4.21 7.86 7.06
CA ARG A 85 -2.85 7.63 7.58
C ARG A 85 -1.77 7.67 6.50
N TYR A 86 -2.13 7.30 5.27
CA TYR A 86 -1.19 7.05 4.20
C TYR A 86 -1.16 8.18 3.16
N ALA A 87 -2.31 8.72 2.77
CA ALA A 87 -2.43 9.58 1.58
C ALA A 87 -3.25 10.88 1.76
N PHE A 88 -4.11 11.02 2.78
CA PHE A 88 -5.07 12.15 2.83
C PHE A 88 -4.76 13.27 3.84
N GLY A 89 -3.73 13.14 4.67
CA GLY A 89 -3.35 14.17 5.65
C GLY A 89 -1.99 14.81 5.37
N GLU A 90 -1.75 16.02 5.85
CA GLU A 90 -0.45 16.70 5.72
C GLU A 90 0.71 15.95 6.40
N LYS A 91 0.39 15.25 7.50
CA LYS A 91 1.32 14.37 8.23
C LYS A 91 1.14 12.89 7.85
N CYS A 92 0.53 12.58 6.71
CA CYS A 92 0.40 11.21 6.25
C CYS A 92 1.76 10.67 5.75
N GLN A 93 1.89 9.35 5.68
CA GLN A 93 3.17 8.72 5.35
C GLN A 93 3.69 9.11 3.97
N CYS A 94 2.81 9.23 2.96
CA CYS A 94 3.26 9.63 1.62
C CYS A 94 3.71 11.10 1.57
N ARG A 95 3.04 12.02 2.29
CA ARG A 95 3.44 13.42 2.36
C ARG A 95 4.76 13.63 3.08
N VAL A 96 4.96 12.94 4.22
CA VAL A 96 6.24 12.96 4.92
C VAL A 96 7.32 12.31 4.06
N GLY A 97 7.02 11.18 3.43
CA GLY A 97 7.93 10.52 2.48
C GLY A 97 8.31 11.42 1.31
N GLU A 98 7.39 12.21 0.76
CA GLU A 98 7.67 13.18 -0.32
C GLU A 98 8.63 14.26 0.14
N LYS A 99 8.41 14.85 1.32
CA LYS A 99 9.31 15.84 1.92
C LYS A 99 10.70 15.25 2.18
N TYR A 100 10.76 14.05 2.76
CA TYR A 100 12.03 13.37 3.02
C TYR A 100 12.76 12.98 1.72
N SER A 101 12.02 12.56 0.68
CA SER A 101 12.61 12.29 -0.63
C SER A 101 13.24 13.55 -1.23
N PHE A 102 12.61 14.71 -1.07
CA PHE A 102 13.16 15.99 -1.50
C PHE A 102 14.44 16.36 -0.73
N GLN A 103 14.46 16.17 0.60
CA GLN A 103 15.66 16.34 1.42
C GLN A 103 16.83 15.48 0.92
N LEU A 104 16.59 14.18 0.70
CA LEU A 104 17.61 13.27 0.17
C LEU A 104 18.11 13.69 -1.23
N LYS A 105 17.23 14.16 -2.10
CA LYS A 105 17.60 14.68 -3.44
C LYS A 105 18.47 15.94 -3.37
N ASN A 106 18.38 16.71 -2.29
CA ASN A 106 19.22 17.88 -2.04
C ASN A 106 20.52 17.56 -1.29
N GLY A 107 20.83 16.28 -1.09
CA GLY A 107 22.09 15.83 -0.47
C GLY A 107 22.06 15.76 1.06
N GLU A 108 20.88 15.81 1.70
CA GLU A 108 20.79 15.50 3.13
C GLU A 108 21.08 14.02 3.40
N ASP A 109 21.66 13.74 4.57
CA ASP A 109 21.95 12.38 5.03
C ASP A 109 20.67 11.57 5.31
N LYS A 110 20.79 10.25 5.20
CA LYS A 110 19.72 9.34 5.57
C LYS A 110 19.46 9.38 7.07
N LYS A 111 18.21 9.65 7.42
CA LYS A 111 17.71 9.67 8.79
C LYS A 111 17.16 8.30 9.20
N THR A 112 17.34 7.95 10.47
CA THR A 112 16.62 6.84 11.11
C THR A 112 15.12 7.13 11.17
N PHE A 113 14.29 6.10 11.37
CA PHE A 113 12.85 6.33 11.53
C PHE A 113 12.54 7.12 12.81
N SER A 114 13.37 7.04 13.85
CA SER A 114 13.21 7.80 15.10
C SER A 114 13.46 9.30 14.89
N GLU A 115 14.47 9.65 14.10
CA GLU A 115 14.74 11.04 13.72
C GLU A 115 13.59 11.61 12.89
N LEU A 116 13.13 10.89 11.86
CA LEU A 116 11.97 11.30 11.06
C LEU A 116 10.70 11.44 11.89
N ARG A 117 10.48 10.52 12.83
CA ARG A 117 9.35 10.61 13.75
C ARG A 117 9.36 11.90 14.54
N LYS A 118 10.54 12.30 15.06
CA LYS A 118 10.72 13.52 15.85
C LYS A 118 10.59 14.77 14.97
N GLU A 119 11.24 14.79 13.81
CA GLU A 119 11.24 15.93 12.88
C GLU A 119 9.85 16.25 12.36
N PHE A 120 9.08 15.22 11.97
CA PHE A 120 7.76 15.39 11.37
C PHE A 120 6.59 15.18 12.34
N ASP A 121 6.88 15.05 13.65
CA ASP A 121 5.91 14.83 14.71
C ASP A 121 4.93 13.69 14.36
N MET A 122 5.50 12.53 14.01
CA MET A 122 4.72 11.37 13.59
C MET A 122 4.24 10.55 14.81
N PRO A 123 3.00 10.04 14.78
CA PRO A 123 2.38 9.47 15.98
C PRO A 123 2.90 8.07 16.36
N SER A 124 3.62 7.37 15.47
CA SER A 124 4.18 6.05 15.79
C SER A 124 5.41 5.70 14.97
N ASN A 125 6.22 4.77 15.48
CA ASN A 125 7.40 4.24 14.79
C ASN A 125 7.00 3.56 13.47
N SER A 126 5.89 2.82 13.44
CA SER A 126 5.37 2.21 12.21
C SER A 126 5.03 3.25 11.14
N ARG A 127 4.43 4.38 11.53
CA ARG A 127 4.17 5.46 10.57
C ARG A 127 5.47 6.06 10.05
N ALA A 128 6.42 6.31 10.94
CA ALA A 128 7.72 6.86 10.56
C ALA A 128 8.53 5.91 9.66
N LEU A 129 8.49 4.60 9.92
CA LEU A 129 9.15 3.62 9.06
C LEU A 129 8.57 3.61 7.64
N GLY A 130 7.23 3.62 7.50
CA GLY A 130 6.63 3.68 6.17
C GLY A 130 6.94 5.00 5.45
N ALA A 131 6.93 6.14 6.15
CA ALA A 131 7.32 7.42 5.56
C ALA A 131 8.79 7.44 5.12
N LYS A 132 9.69 6.92 5.97
CA LYS A 132 11.11 6.73 5.63
C LYS A 132 11.27 5.90 4.36
N THR A 133 10.62 4.73 4.33
CA THR A 133 10.69 3.80 3.20
C THR A 133 10.21 4.45 1.92
N PHE A 134 9.08 5.16 1.96
CA PHE A 134 8.55 5.86 0.79
C PHE A 134 9.49 6.97 0.32
N GLY A 135 10.11 7.72 1.25
CA GLY A 135 11.05 8.77 0.89
C GLY A 135 12.34 8.25 0.25
N GLU A 136 12.90 7.16 0.78
CA GLU A 136 14.11 6.51 0.22
C GLU A 136 13.88 5.87 -1.15
N ILE A 137 12.66 5.42 -1.44
CA ILE A 137 12.28 4.89 -2.75
C ILE A 137 12.03 6.01 -3.78
N GLY A 138 11.53 7.15 -3.29
CA GLY A 138 10.94 8.20 -4.11
C GLY A 138 9.42 8.11 -4.02
N ALA A 139 8.82 9.02 -3.24
CA ALA A 139 7.39 8.99 -2.97
C ALA A 139 6.56 9.01 -4.26
N GLU A 140 7.04 9.68 -5.32
CA GLU A 140 6.39 9.72 -6.64
C GLU A 140 6.13 8.35 -7.28
N LYS A 141 6.91 7.32 -6.91
CA LYS A 141 6.79 5.95 -7.44
C LYS A 141 5.79 5.09 -6.69
N ILE A 142 5.31 5.56 -5.54
CA ILE A 142 4.46 4.78 -4.64
C ILE A 142 3.05 4.65 -5.21
N TRP A 143 2.57 3.41 -5.25
CA TRP A 143 1.22 3.06 -5.67
C TRP A 143 0.53 2.17 -4.65
N PHE A 144 -0.79 2.05 -4.77
CA PHE A 144 -1.58 1.08 -4.02
C PHE A 144 -2.67 0.41 -4.87
N ILE A 145 -3.15 -0.74 -4.40
CA ILE A 145 -4.30 -1.49 -4.94
C ILE A 145 -5.29 -1.69 -3.79
N LEU A 146 -6.59 -1.55 -4.07
CA LEU A 146 -7.69 -1.83 -3.15
C LEU A 146 -8.38 -3.13 -3.56
N ILE A 147 -8.62 -4.00 -2.60
CA ILE A 147 -9.19 -5.33 -2.84
C ILE A 147 -10.32 -5.50 -1.83
N PRO A 148 -11.56 -5.11 -2.18
CA PRO A 148 -12.69 -5.28 -1.29
C PRO A 148 -12.90 -6.76 -0.97
N VAL A 149 -13.06 -7.09 0.30
CA VAL A 149 -13.24 -8.46 0.80
C VAL A 149 -14.34 -8.40 1.86
N GLU A 150 -15.22 -9.42 1.92
CA GLU A 150 -16.25 -9.49 2.95
C GLU A 150 -15.64 -9.60 4.35
N TYR A 151 -16.26 -8.91 5.32
CA TYR A 151 -15.67 -8.64 6.62
C TYR A 151 -15.18 -9.90 7.35
N GLU A 152 -15.96 -11.00 7.30
CA GLU A 152 -15.61 -12.25 7.97
C GLU A 152 -14.30 -12.89 7.49
N PHE A 153 -13.85 -12.60 6.27
CA PHE A 153 -12.66 -13.23 5.68
C PHE A 153 -11.41 -12.34 5.75
N ILE A 154 -11.54 -11.06 6.10
CA ILE A 154 -10.44 -10.09 5.98
C ILE A 154 -9.22 -10.50 6.79
N THR A 155 -9.41 -10.88 8.06
CA THR A 155 -8.28 -11.19 8.95
C THR A 155 -7.58 -12.49 8.58
N GLU A 156 -8.34 -13.52 8.22
CA GLU A 156 -7.79 -14.79 7.74
C GLU A 156 -6.98 -14.58 6.45
N ILE A 157 -7.59 -13.95 5.44
CA ILE A 157 -6.94 -13.66 4.16
C ILE A 157 -5.69 -12.80 4.36
N GLU A 158 -5.76 -11.71 5.14
CA GLU A 158 -4.59 -10.85 5.34
C GLU A 158 -3.40 -11.60 5.95
N THR A 159 -3.66 -12.42 6.98
CA THR A 159 -2.60 -13.14 7.71
C THR A 159 -1.84 -14.06 6.76
N GLU A 160 -2.57 -14.86 5.97
CA GLU A 160 -1.96 -15.75 4.98
C GLU A 160 -1.32 -14.97 3.82
N LEU A 161 -1.96 -13.89 3.38
CA LEU A 161 -1.48 -13.10 2.25
C LEU A 161 -0.16 -12.39 2.54
N ILE A 162 0.09 -11.99 3.79
CA ILE A 162 1.41 -11.44 4.18
C ILE A 162 2.50 -12.48 3.94
N TYR A 163 2.30 -13.73 4.38
CA TYR A 163 3.26 -14.81 4.13
C TYR A 163 3.44 -15.07 2.63
N VAL A 164 2.34 -15.16 1.88
CA VAL A 164 2.37 -15.35 0.42
C VAL A 164 3.16 -14.24 -0.28
N ALA A 165 2.87 -12.98 0.05
CA ALA A 165 3.50 -11.82 -0.56
C ALA A 165 5.01 -11.75 -0.23
N GLU A 166 5.39 -12.12 0.98
CA GLU A 166 6.78 -12.21 1.42
C GLU A 166 7.56 -13.29 0.62
N GLN A 167 6.98 -14.47 0.45
CA GLN A 167 7.59 -15.53 -0.39
C GLN A 167 7.66 -15.10 -1.86
N TRP A 168 6.63 -14.41 -2.36
CA TRP A 168 6.63 -13.87 -3.71
C TRP A 168 7.78 -12.89 -3.90
N ASN A 169 7.95 -11.91 -3.01
CA ASN A 169 9.06 -10.96 -3.05
C ASN A 169 10.43 -11.67 -3.05
N LYS A 170 10.63 -12.65 -2.16
CA LYS A 170 11.88 -13.43 -2.09
C LYS A 170 12.17 -14.18 -3.39
N SER A 171 11.16 -14.83 -3.97
CA SER A 171 11.30 -15.56 -5.24
C SER A 171 11.69 -14.67 -6.43
N LYS A 172 11.37 -13.37 -6.38
CA LYS A 172 11.68 -12.38 -7.41
C LYS A 172 12.94 -11.55 -7.09
N GLY A 173 13.62 -11.82 -5.97
CA GLY A 173 14.79 -11.05 -5.53
C GLY A 173 14.44 -9.62 -5.08
N HIS A 174 13.21 -9.40 -4.63
CA HIS A 174 12.76 -8.13 -4.07
C HIS A 174 13.02 -8.04 -2.57
N ARG A 175 12.89 -6.83 -2.02
CA ARG A 175 12.98 -6.60 -0.58
C ARG A 175 11.79 -7.22 0.15
N ASP A 176 12.02 -7.61 1.39
CA ASP A 176 10.96 -8.05 2.32
C ASP A 176 9.90 -6.96 2.52
N LEU A 177 8.69 -7.37 2.87
CA LEU A 177 7.61 -6.44 3.20
C LEU A 177 7.96 -5.62 4.44
N ILE A 178 7.48 -4.38 4.51
CA ILE A 178 7.61 -3.52 5.70
C ILE A 178 6.48 -3.71 6.71
N ASN A 179 5.80 -4.86 6.64
CA ASN A 179 4.82 -5.29 7.63
C ASN A 179 5.53 -5.45 8.98
N LEU A 180 5.44 -4.44 9.83
CA LEU A 180 5.93 -4.53 11.21
C LEU A 180 4.97 -5.42 12.01
N GLU A 181 5.54 -6.43 12.66
CA GLU A 181 4.89 -7.21 13.73
C GLU A 181 4.36 -6.30 14.85
#